data_AF-A0A370U4K3-F1
#
_entry.id   AF-A0A370U4K3-F1
#
_cell.length_a   1.000
_cell.length_b   1.000
_cell.length_c   1.000
_cell.angle_alpha   90.00
_cell.angle_beta   90.00
_cell.angle_gamma   90.00
#
_symmetry.space_group_name_H-M   'P 1'
#
loop_
_entity.id
_entity.type
_entity.pdbx_description
1 polymer ?
#
loop_
_entity_poly.entity_id
_entity_poly.type
_entity_poly.pdbx_seq_one_letter_code
_entity_poly.pdbx_strand_id
1 'polypeptide(L)'
;MIAKSMSFEAYGDKEKSEKFVARQVHRLTKLGLLTSHGSRNSRWYEPSESLKKLVSDFSTEEPLNSKAVLDELTLDEARLENEVSLALSELEEMRVLSVRFPILSADAEGMISNERSRITTLYGKLSAVRKLKASAERLEAKQC
;
A
#
# COMPACT_ATOMS: atom_id res chain seq x y z
N MET A 1 -11.74 -14.55 -24.06
CA MET A 1 -12.66 -14.87 -22.94
C MET A 1 -11.85 -15.44 -21.78
N ILE A 2 -11.65 -14.66 -20.72
CA ILE A 2 -11.05 -15.14 -19.47
C ILE A 2 -12.15 -15.95 -18.77
N ALA A 3 -11.95 -17.25 -18.64
CA ALA A 3 -12.90 -18.14 -17.98
C ALA A 3 -13.12 -17.67 -16.53
N LYS A 4 -14.39 -17.58 -16.10
CA LYS A 4 -14.78 -17.35 -14.71
C LYS A 4 -13.93 -18.22 -13.79
N SER A 5 -13.07 -17.60 -12.98
CA SER A 5 -12.37 -18.28 -11.90
C SER A 5 -13.42 -18.83 -10.93
N MET A 6 -13.27 -20.09 -10.50
CA MET A 6 -14.16 -20.65 -9.48
C MET A 6 -13.95 -19.90 -8.16
N SER A 7 -15.04 -19.66 -7.40
CA SER A 7 -14.96 -19.08 -6.07
C SER A 7 -14.21 -20.03 -5.11
N PHE A 8 -13.53 -19.45 -4.12
CA PHE A 8 -12.69 -20.18 -3.17
C PHE A 8 -13.44 -21.23 -2.34
N GLU A 9 -14.76 -21.12 -2.22
CA GLU A 9 -15.62 -22.07 -1.50
C GLU A 9 -15.69 -23.47 -2.17
N ALA A 10 -15.35 -23.56 -3.46
CA ALA A 10 -15.39 -24.81 -4.22
C ALA A 10 -14.17 -25.74 -4.02
N TYR A 11 -13.15 -25.32 -3.27
CA TYR A 11 -11.92 -26.10 -3.05
C TYR A 11 -12.02 -27.19 -1.98
N GLY A 12 -13.10 -27.23 -1.19
CA GLY A 12 -13.33 -28.26 -0.17
C GLY A 12 -13.69 -29.65 -0.72
N ASP A 13 -14.06 -29.74 -2.01
CA ASP A 13 -14.39 -30.99 -2.68
C ASP A 13 -13.19 -31.50 -3.51
N LYS A 14 -12.58 -32.59 -3.05
CA LYS A 14 -11.35 -33.17 -3.62
C LYS A 14 -11.48 -33.44 -5.12
N GLU A 15 -12.60 -34.02 -5.57
CA GLU A 15 -12.78 -34.40 -6.97
C GLU A 15 -12.88 -33.16 -7.88
N LYS A 16 -13.57 -32.12 -7.42
CA LYS A 16 -13.68 -30.85 -8.16
C LYS A 16 -12.35 -30.13 -8.25
N SER A 17 -11.57 -30.13 -7.16
CA SER A 17 -10.22 -29.56 -7.11
C SER A 17 -9.26 -30.28 -8.06
N GLU A 18 -9.25 -31.61 -8.06
CA GLU A 18 -8.43 -32.41 -8.98
C GLU A 18 -8.78 -32.14 -10.44
N LYS A 19 -10.07 -32.12 -10.79
CA LYS A 19 -10.53 -31.78 -12.15
C LYS A 19 -10.18 -30.36 -12.55
N PHE A 20 -10.19 -29.41 -11.62
CA PHE A 20 -9.78 -28.04 -11.89
C PHE A 20 -8.29 -27.96 -12.21
N VAL A 21 -7.43 -28.51 -11.35
CA VAL A 21 -5.98 -28.53 -11.56
C VAL A 21 -5.64 -29.25 -12.88
N ALA A 22 -6.24 -30.42 -13.14
CA ALA A 22 -6.03 -31.15 -14.38
C ALA A 22 -6.38 -30.34 -15.63
N ARG A 23 -7.47 -29.55 -15.59
CA ARG A 23 -7.84 -28.65 -16.69
C ARG A 23 -6.82 -27.53 -16.89
N GLN A 24 -6.31 -26.94 -15.80
CA GLN A 24 -5.29 -25.89 -15.91
C GLN A 24 -3.97 -26.45 -16.46
N VAL A 25 -3.50 -27.58 -15.92
CA VAL A 25 -2.29 -28.25 -16.40
C VAL A 25 -2.43 -28.61 -17.88
N HIS A 26 -3.54 -29.22 -18.29
CA HIS A 26 -3.78 -29.56 -19.70
C HIS A 26 -3.75 -28.33 -20.60
N ARG A 27 -4.42 -27.24 -20.19
CA ARG A 27 -4.45 -25.99 -20.96
C ARG A 27 -3.06 -25.39 -21.09
N LEU A 28 -2.29 -25.33 -20.01
CA LEU A 28 -0.93 -24.79 -20.01
C LEU A 28 0.02 -25.65 -20.85
N THR A 29 -0.11 -26.98 -20.81
CA THR A 29 0.65 -27.87 -21.70
C THR A 29 0.27 -27.66 -23.16
N LYS A 30 -1.02 -27.51 -23.48
CA LYS A 30 -1.49 -27.25 -24.86
C LYS A 30 -0.97 -25.91 -25.40
N LEU A 31 -0.81 -24.91 -24.54
CA LEU A 31 -0.25 -23.60 -24.88
C LEU A 31 1.28 -23.59 -24.97
N GLY A 32 1.96 -24.73 -24.74
CA GLY A 32 3.43 -24.80 -24.71
C GLY A 32 4.06 -24.13 -23.48
N LEU A 33 3.26 -23.78 -22.47
CA LEU A 33 3.71 -23.11 -21.26
C LEU A 33 4.25 -24.10 -20.22
N LEU A 34 3.78 -25.35 -20.25
CA LEU A 34 4.30 -26.47 -19.47
C LEU A 34 4.80 -27.59 -20.39
N THR A 35 6.00 -28.10 -20.11
CA THR A 35 6.56 -29.29 -20.75
C THR A 35 6.22 -30.51 -19.90
N SER A 36 5.70 -31.58 -20.51
CA SER A 36 5.39 -32.82 -19.79
C SER A 36 6.48 -33.87 -19.95
N HIS A 37 6.86 -34.51 -18.86
CA HIS A 37 7.90 -35.53 -18.81
C HIS A 37 7.36 -36.82 -18.18
N GLY A 38 8.04 -37.95 -18.45
CA GLY A 38 7.70 -39.24 -17.86
C GLY A 38 6.49 -39.96 -18.48
N SER A 39 6.15 -41.11 -17.90
CA SER A 39 5.08 -41.99 -18.38
C SER A 39 3.70 -41.50 -17.91
N ARG A 40 2.61 -42.06 -18.45
CA ARG A 40 1.23 -41.62 -18.16
C ARG A 40 0.90 -41.60 -16.66
N ASN A 41 1.41 -42.56 -15.88
CA ASN A 41 1.12 -42.69 -14.45
C ASN A 41 2.16 -42.00 -13.54
N SER A 42 3.23 -41.45 -14.11
CA SER A 42 4.31 -40.76 -13.40
C SER A 42 4.66 -39.42 -14.05
N ARG A 43 3.67 -38.81 -14.71
CA ARG A 43 3.87 -37.58 -15.48
C ARG A 43 4.10 -36.40 -14.55
N TRP A 44 5.19 -35.70 -14.77
CA TRP A 44 5.50 -34.44 -14.11
C TRP A 44 5.68 -33.34 -15.15
N TYR A 45 5.60 -32.09 -14.69
CA TYR A 45 5.53 -30.93 -15.57
C TYR A 45 6.59 -29.90 -15.19
N GLU A 46 7.26 -29.33 -16.19
CA GLU A 46 8.23 -28.26 -16.02
C GLU A 46 7.73 -26.97 -16.69
N PRO A 47 7.86 -25.80 -16.05
CA PRO A 47 7.61 -24.51 -16.69
C PRO A 47 8.54 -24.26 -17.88
N SER A 48 7.97 -23.91 -19.03
CA SER A 48 8.76 -23.43 -20.17
C SER A 48 9.42 -22.08 -19.87
N GLU A 49 10.49 -21.75 -20.60
CA GLU A 49 11.10 -20.42 -20.54
C GLU A 49 10.11 -19.30 -20.87
N SER A 50 9.13 -19.54 -21.74
CA SER A 50 8.08 -18.57 -22.05
C SER A 50 7.16 -18.30 -20.85
N LEU A 51 6.84 -19.32 -20.06
CA LEU A 51 6.07 -19.16 -18.82
C LEU A 51 6.89 -18.47 -17.74
N LYS A 52 8.18 -18.82 -17.61
CA LYS A 52 9.10 -18.15 -16.66
C LYS A 52 9.21 -16.66 -16.97
N LYS A 53 9.37 -16.29 -18.26
CA LYS A 53 9.37 -14.90 -18.72
C LYS A 53 8.04 -14.20 -18.44
N LEU A 54 6.92 -14.85 -18.75
CA LEU A 54 5.60 -14.27 -18.47
C LEU A 54 5.42 -13.99 -16.98
N VAL A 55 5.87 -14.89 -16.10
CA VAL A 55 5.80 -14.69 -14.64
C VAL A 55 6.77 -13.60 -14.18
N SER A 56 7.98 -13.49 -14.75
CA SER A 56 8.92 -12.42 -14.43
C SER A 56 8.45 -11.05 -14.90
N ASP A 57 7.83 -10.98 -16.07
CA ASP A 57 7.30 -9.73 -16.64
C ASP A 57 6.06 -9.24 -15.84
N PHE A 58 5.29 -10.17 -15.27
CA PHE A 58 4.21 -9.88 -14.32
C PHE A 58 4.70 -9.61 -12.89
N SER A 59 5.98 -9.89 -12.57
CA SER A 59 6.62 -9.44 -11.33
C SER A 59 7.02 -7.96 -11.45
N THR A 60 6.10 -7.14 -11.93
CA THR A 60 6.20 -5.68 -11.98
C THR A 60 5.77 -5.11 -10.63
N GLU A 61 6.50 -5.45 -9.58
CA GLU A 61 6.90 -4.37 -8.68
C GLU A 61 8.20 -3.86 -9.30
N GLU A 62 8.13 -2.72 -10.00
CA GLU A 62 9.36 -1.95 -10.23
C GLU A 62 10.09 -1.86 -8.90
N PRO A 63 11.42 -2.06 -8.85
CA PRO A 63 12.15 -1.87 -7.61
C PRO A 63 11.83 -0.47 -7.11
N LEU A 64 11.01 -0.39 -6.06
CA LEU A 64 10.62 0.84 -5.41
C LEU A 64 11.91 1.62 -5.17
N ASN A 65 12.08 2.75 -5.86
CA ASN A 65 13.26 3.58 -5.71
C ASN A 65 13.25 4.11 -4.27
N SER A 66 13.91 3.37 -3.38
CA SER A 66 13.88 3.56 -1.93
C SER A 66 14.31 4.97 -1.56
N LYS A 67 15.28 5.52 -2.31
CA LYS A 67 15.71 6.90 -2.19
C LYS A 67 14.64 7.91 -2.59
N ALA A 68 13.95 7.70 -3.71
CA ALA A 68 12.86 8.60 -4.13
C ALA A 68 11.71 8.62 -3.11
N VAL A 69 11.37 7.46 -2.54
CA VAL A 69 10.37 7.37 -1.46
C VAL A 69 10.84 8.08 -0.20
N LEU A 70 12.11 7.94 0.17
CA LEU A 70 12.65 8.62 1.35
C LEU A 70 12.67 10.15 1.18
N ASP A 71 13.03 10.63 -0.02
CA ASP A 71 13.02 12.04 -0.37
C ASP A 71 11.58 12.60 -0.28
N GLU A 72 10.59 11.88 -0.83
CA GLU A 72 9.17 12.27 -0.75
C GLU A 72 8.67 12.34 0.70
N LEU A 73 8.95 11.30 1.50
CA LEU A 73 8.58 11.28 2.93
C LEU A 73 9.24 12.41 3.73
N THR A 74 10.46 12.81 3.35
CA THR A 74 11.17 13.92 3.99
C THR A 74 10.54 15.28 3.64
N LEU A 75 10.11 15.47 2.40
CA LEU A 75 9.36 16.66 1.99
C LEU A 75 8.01 16.74 2.70
N ASP A 76 7.30 15.61 2.79
CA ASP A 76 6.00 15.55 3.47
C ASP A 76 6.11 15.81 4.98
N GLU A 77 7.17 15.31 5.63
CA GLU A 77 7.46 15.63 7.02
C GLU A 77 7.63 17.14 7.23
N ALA A 78 8.50 17.78 6.44
CA ALA A 78 8.75 19.22 6.55
C ALA A 78 7.48 20.05 6.26
N ARG A 79 6.68 19.64 5.28
CA ARG A 79 5.40 20.30 4.97
C ARG A 79 4.43 20.21 6.14
N LEU A 80 4.26 19.02 6.73
CA LEU A 80 3.35 18.82 7.87
C LEU A 80 3.84 19.55 9.13
N GLU A 81 5.14 19.63 9.38
CA GLU A 81 5.72 20.43 10.47
C GLU A 81 5.38 21.91 10.31
N ASN A 82 5.52 22.45 9.09
CA ASN A 82 5.15 23.84 8.79
C ASN A 82 3.65 24.08 8.96
N GLU A 83 2.78 23.18 8.48
CA GLU A 83 1.34 23.29 8.65
C GLU A 83 0.92 23.27 10.13
N VAL A 84 1.54 22.40 10.94
CA VAL A 84 1.32 22.36 12.40
C VAL A 84 1.75 23.66 13.06
N SER A 85 2.93 24.18 12.71
CA SER A 85 3.47 25.42 13.27
C SER A 85 2.55 26.61 12.96
N LEU A 86 2.07 26.70 11.72
CA LEU A 86 1.13 27.74 11.30
C LEU A 86 -0.20 27.63 12.07
N ALA A 87 -0.79 26.43 12.14
CA ALA A 87 -2.04 26.18 12.85
C ALA A 87 -1.94 26.54 14.35
N LEU A 88 -0.82 26.23 14.99
CA LEU A 88 -0.56 26.62 16.38
C LEU A 88 -0.49 28.14 16.56
N SER A 89 0.14 28.83 15.61
CA SER A 89 0.23 30.30 15.63
C SER A 89 -1.14 30.96 15.44
N GLU A 90 -1.95 30.44 14.52
CA GLU A 90 -3.34 30.87 14.30
C GLU A 90 -4.21 30.64 15.54
N LEU A 91 -4.08 29.47 16.17
CA LEU A 91 -4.79 29.15 17.41
C LEU A 91 -4.47 30.12 18.53
N GLU A 92 -3.20 30.51 18.68
CA GLU A 92 -2.77 31.44 19.71
C GLU A 92 -3.29 32.86 19.44
N GLU A 93 -3.22 33.33 18.20
CA GLU A 93 -3.77 34.64 17.83
C GLU A 93 -5.30 34.68 18.03
N MET A 94 -6.02 33.61 17.71
CA MET A 94 -7.47 33.52 17.98
C MET A 94 -7.79 33.64 19.47
N ARG A 95 -6.97 33.08 20.37
CA ARG A 95 -7.16 33.24 21.82
C ARG A 95 -6.94 34.67 22.26
N VAL A 96 -5.89 35.32 21.75
CA VAL A 96 -5.59 36.72 22.05
C VAL A 96 -6.76 37.62 21.60
N LEU A 97 -7.26 37.40 20.39
CA LEU A 97 -8.38 38.15 19.84
C LEU A 97 -9.70 37.89 20.59
N SER A 98 -9.95 36.64 21.03
CA SER A 98 -11.13 36.31 21.84
C SER A 98 -11.14 37.05 23.18
N VAL A 99 -9.98 37.25 23.81
CA VAL A 99 -9.86 38.04 25.05
C VAL A 99 -10.07 39.52 24.76
N ARG A 100 -9.54 40.02 23.64
CA ARG A 100 -9.64 41.42 23.24
C ARG A 100 -11.06 41.83 22.82
N PHE A 101 -11.81 40.92 22.21
CA PHE A 101 -13.15 41.15 21.68
C PHE A 101 -14.16 40.17 22.29
N PRO A 102 -14.53 40.35 23.57
CA PRO A 102 -15.36 39.39 24.30
C PRO A 102 -16.77 39.22 23.72
N ILE A 103 -17.27 40.19 22.95
CA ILE A 103 -18.56 40.06 22.24
C ILE A 103 -18.56 38.93 21.20
N LEU A 104 -17.38 38.53 20.72
CA LEU A 104 -17.19 37.45 19.76
C LEU A 104 -16.70 36.15 20.42
N SER A 105 -16.65 36.07 21.75
CA SER A 105 -15.99 34.95 22.45
C SER A 105 -16.67 33.60 22.17
N ALA A 106 -18.01 33.57 22.12
CA ALA A 106 -18.77 32.35 21.84
C ALA A 106 -18.46 31.79 20.44
N ASP A 107 -18.34 32.65 19.44
CA ASP A 107 -17.98 32.25 18.08
C ASP A 107 -16.50 31.82 18.01
N ALA A 108 -15.62 32.55 18.69
CA ALA A 108 -14.19 32.25 18.75
C ALA A 108 -13.91 30.91 19.44
N GLU A 109 -14.65 30.52 20.49
CA GLU A 109 -14.51 29.22 21.14
C GLU A 109 -14.77 28.05 20.19
N GLY A 110 -15.79 28.17 19.33
CA GLY A 110 -16.09 27.19 18.29
C GLY A 110 -14.94 27.06 17.28
N MET A 111 -14.39 28.19 16.83
CA MET A 111 -13.25 28.23 15.90
C MET A 111 -11.98 27.64 16.54
N ILE A 112 -11.68 28.00 17.79
CA ILE A 112 -10.54 27.48 18.57
C ILE A 112 -10.66 25.96 18.74
N SER A 113 -11.87 25.44 18.99
CA SER A 113 -12.12 24.00 19.09
C SER A 113 -11.83 23.29 17.77
N ASN A 114 -12.34 23.81 16.66
CA ASN A 114 -12.10 23.25 15.32
C ASN A 114 -10.61 23.24 14.96
N GLU A 115 -9.91 24.33 15.28
CA GLU A 115 -8.48 24.46 15.02
C GLU A 115 -7.65 23.46 15.84
N ARG A 116 -8.01 23.20 17.09
CA ARG A 116 -7.41 22.12 17.92
C ARG A 116 -7.60 20.73 17.29
N SER A 117 -8.80 20.45 16.76
CA SER A 117 -9.06 19.20 16.05
C SER A 117 -8.24 19.08 14.76
N ARG A 118 -8.06 20.19 14.02
CA ARG A 118 -7.19 20.24 12.84
C ARG A 118 -5.74 19.93 13.21
N ILE A 119 -5.20 20.58 14.24
CA ILE A 119 -3.83 20.35 14.73
C ILE A 119 -3.63 18.89 15.12
N THR A 120 -4.59 18.28 15.83
CA THR A 120 -4.52 16.87 16.24
C THR A 120 -4.46 15.94 15.02
N THR A 121 -5.24 16.24 13.98
CA THR A 121 -5.24 15.49 12.72
C THR A 121 -3.90 15.62 11.99
N LEU A 122 -3.34 16.83 11.92
CA LEU A 122 -2.04 17.09 11.32
C LEU A 122 -0.92 16.35 12.06
N TYR A 123 -0.94 16.35 13.40
CA TYR A 123 -0.01 15.55 14.21
C TYR A 123 -0.14 14.04 13.97
N GLY A 124 -1.36 13.54 13.81
CA GLY A 124 -1.60 12.13 13.47
C GLY A 124 -0.97 11.75 12.12
N LYS A 125 -1.13 12.62 11.11
CA LYS A 125 -0.48 12.45 9.79
C LYS A 125 1.05 12.51 9.90
N LEU A 126 1.59 13.50 10.62
CA LEU A 126 3.04 13.64 10.84
C LEU A 126 3.63 12.40 11.53
N SER A 127 2.93 11.85 12.52
CA SER A 127 3.34 10.61 13.19
C SER A 127 3.38 9.42 12.24
N ALA A 128 2.39 9.29 11.34
CA ALA A 128 2.37 8.25 10.34
C ALA A 128 3.55 8.38 9.36
N VAL A 129 3.81 9.59 8.84
CA VAL A 129 4.94 9.87 7.93
C VAL A 129 6.27 9.52 8.60
N ARG A 130 6.49 9.94 9.84
CA ARG A 130 7.72 9.61 10.59
C ARG A 130 7.93 8.10 10.77
N LYS A 131 6.86 7.35 11.03
CA LYS A 131 6.94 5.88 11.13
C LYS A 131 7.31 5.23 9.79
N LEU A 132 6.72 5.71 8.69
CA LEU A 132 7.04 5.23 7.35
C LEU A 132 8.46 5.59 6.95
N LYS A 133 8.90 6.83 7.21
CA LYS A 133 10.26 7.29 6.97
C LYS A 133 11.29 6.44 7.70
N ALA A 134 11.10 6.20 9.00
CA ALA A 134 11.97 5.31 9.77
C ALA A 134 11.99 3.87 9.24
N SER A 135 10.89 3.40 8.65
CA SER A 135 10.87 2.09 7.99
C SER A 135 11.63 2.10 6.65
N ALA A 136 11.51 3.17 5.87
CA ALA A 136 12.22 3.35 4.61
C ALA A 136 13.74 3.45 4.82
N GLU A 137 14.20 4.23 5.82
CA GLU A 137 15.61 4.34 6.21
C GLU A 137 16.21 2.97 6.58
N ARG A 138 15.45 2.13 7.30
CA ARG A 138 15.88 0.76 7.64
C ARG A 138 15.95 -0.17 6.44
N LEU A 139 15.15 0.07 5.41
CA LEU A 139 15.18 -0.72 4.18
C LEU A 139 16.37 -0.33 3.31
N GLU A 140 16.64 0.97 3.16
CA GLU A 140 17.81 1.49 2.46
C GLU A 140 19.12 1.02 3.12
N ALA A 141 19.21 1.09 4.46
CA ALA A 141 20.40 0.64 5.20
C ALA A 141 20.69 -0.87 5.08
N LYS A 142 19.71 -1.69 4.70
CA LYS A 142 19.88 -3.14 4.45
C LYS A 142 20.25 -3.47 3.01
N GLN A 143 20.09 -2.51 2.09
CA GLN A 143 20.41 -2.64 0.68
C GLN A 143 21.87 -2.23 0.37
N CYS A 144 22.53 -1.51 1.28
CA CYS A 144 23.97 -1.23 1.30
C CYS A 144 24.76 -2.34 1.99
#